data_AF-A0A2E7EEU7-F1
#
_entry.id   AF-A0A2E7EEU7-F1
#
_cell.length_a   1.000
_cell.length_b   1.000
_cell.length_c   1.000
_cell.angle_alpha   90.00
_cell.angle_beta   90.00
_cell.angle_gamma   90.00
#
_symmetry.space_group_name_H-M   'P 1'
#
loop_
_entity.id
_entity.type
_entity.pdbx_description
1 polymer ?
#
loop_
_entity_poly.entity_id
_entity_poly.type
_entity_poly.pdbx_seq_one_letter_code
_entity_poly.pdbx_strand_id
1 'polypeptide(L)'
;MNSRERLLLITVVLLGVGMVAIYAYTSMTAAVANRTAQIAAIENQINQQKITVRRGGMAARNLKSLQERSLPANRGMAQTIYSEWLLNLVDEKVGLKDCSVIPKKGSGGNQFYSQLRFQVDGEATLEQVVAFLHGFYSSNDLHQIKNLRLKPIASSDNRLLDFSADVEAIILPGNQRATVGNLASNRFGDLTLDDFQTVILSRNVFAPANKAPSISSISNKTTNRDERFTFTVKARDADELDNLTFRLEGDAPKGMEIDEEDGTLLWRPEENGEFQVRVAVTDDGTPSLSDSVDFKVTVKDPPPPPVEDEEPEPPRPRFDEAEHAYVIGTVSKGTDQTIWLKIRTTGKLLRLSVGDPINVGTVEGVIDSIGDKDVVILTDEGMLRVQVGQSLVAS
;
A
#
# COMPACT_ATOMS: atom_id res chain seq x y z
N MET A 1 39.13 -8.23 121.31
CA MET A 1 38.44 -8.31 120.00
C MET A 1 37.76 -9.66 119.92
N ASN A 2 36.43 -9.68 119.94
CA ASN A 2 35.67 -10.93 119.89
C ASN A 2 35.81 -11.58 118.51
N SER A 3 35.72 -12.91 118.40
CA SER A 3 35.88 -13.64 117.12
C SER A 3 34.98 -13.08 115.99
N ARG A 4 33.83 -12.51 116.35
CA ARG A 4 32.90 -11.82 115.43
C ARG A 4 33.44 -10.51 114.86
N GLU A 5 34.17 -9.71 115.64
CA GLU A 5 34.76 -8.44 115.17
C GLU A 5 35.92 -8.67 114.20
N ARG A 6 36.75 -9.69 114.45
CA ARG A 6 37.83 -10.08 113.53
C ARG A 6 37.31 -10.62 112.20
N LEU A 7 36.23 -11.40 112.25
CA LEU A 7 35.55 -11.89 111.05
C LEU A 7 34.99 -10.71 110.24
N LEU A 8 34.31 -9.77 110.89
CA LEU A 8 33.71 -8.58 110.26
C LEU A 8 34.77 -7.69 109.60
N LEU A 9 35.91 -7.47 110.26
CA LEU A 9 37.01 -6.67 109.72
C LEU A 9 37.63 -7.32 108.47
N ILE A 10 37.81 -8.65 108.48
CA ILE A 10 38.26 -9.40 107.30
C ILE A 10 37.23 -9.32 106.17
N THR A 11 35.94 -9.44 106.47
CA THR A 11 34.87 -9.33 105.47
C THR A 11 34.84 -7.93 104.85
N VAL A 12 34.98 -6.88 105.65
CA VAL A 12 35.01 -5.48 105.16
C VAL A 12 36.22 -5.24 104.26
N VAL A 13 37.41 -5.74 104.64
CA VAL A 13 38.61 -5.63 103.81
C VAL A 13 38.45 -6.39 102.49
N LEU A 14 37.92 -7.62 102.52
CA LEU A 14 37.65 -8.40 101.32
C LEU A 14 36.62 -7.73 100.40
N LEU A 15 35.56 -7.15 100.96
CA LEU A 15 34.58 -6.36 100.21
C LEU A 15 35.22 -5.11 99.59
N GLY A 16 36.09 -4.41 100.32
CA GLY A 16 36.83 -3.25 99.83
C GLY A 16 37.77 -3.61 98.67
N VAL A 17 38.57 -4.66 98.81
CA VAL A 17 39.44 -5.17 97.74
C VAL A 17 38.62 -5.65 96.53
N GLY A 18 37.50 -6.34 96.79
CA GLY A 18 36.56 -6.76 95.75
C GLY A 18 35.97 -5.57 94.97
N MET A 19 35.54 -4.51 95.67
CA MET A 19 35.06 -3.28 95.02
C MET A 19 36.15 -2.62 94.17
N VAL A 20 37.38 -2.52 94.68
CA VAL A 20 38.51 -1.94 93.91
C VAL A 20 38.83 -2.80 92.69
N ALA A 21 38.82 -4.13 92.81
CA ALA A 21 39.04 -5.03 91.69
C ALA A 21 37.93 -4.92 90.62
N ILE A 22 36.65 -4.83 91.04
CA ILE A 22 35.51 -4.61 90.14
C ILE A 22 35.62 -3.23 89.48
N TYR A 23 35.98 -2.19 90.22
CA TYR A 23 36.17 -0.85 89.67
C TYR A 23 37.33 -0.82 88.67
N ALA A 24 38.47 -1.42 89.00
CA ALA A 24 39.62 -1.52 88.10
C ALA A 24 39.27 -2.32 86.83
N TYR A 25 38.58 -3.45 86.97
CA TYR A 25 38.13 -4.27 85.85
C TYR A 25 37.14 -3.53 84.93
N THR A 26 36.13 -2.87 85.50
CA THR A 26 35.15 -2.09 84.72
C THR A 26 35.79 -0.86 84.08
N SER A 27 36.72 -0.18 84.76
CA SER A 27 37.49 0.93 84.20
C SER A 27 38.39 0.48 83.04
N MET A 28 39.10 -0.65 83.18
CA MET A 28 39.94 -1.20 82.12
C MET A 28 39.12 -1.66 80.91
N THR A 29 38.01 -2.37 81.12
CA THR A 29 37.15 -2.83 80.01
C THR A 29 36.50 -1.64 79.30
N ALA A 30 36.07 -0.61 80.02
CA ALA A 30 35.59 0.64 79.42
C ALA A 30 36.69 1.38 78.64
N ALA A 31 37.92 1.43 79.16
CA ALA A 31 39.05 2.04 78.46
C ALA A 31 39.42 1.29 77.17
N VAL A 32 39.40 -0.05 77.19
CA VAL A 32 39.60 -0.89 76.00
C VAL A 32 38.46 -0.67 75.01
N ALA A 33 37.21 -0.71 75.45
CA ALA A 33 36.04 -0.48 74.59
C ALA A 33 36.10 0.89 73.91
N ASN A 34 36.47 1.96 74.64
CA ASN A 34 36.66 3.29 74.07
C ASN A 34 37.77 3.32 73.01
N ARG A 35 38.92 2.66 73.25
CA ARG A 35 40.00 2.57 72.26
C ARG A 35 39.59 1.76 71.03
N THR A 36 38.89 0.64 71.20
CA THR A 36 38.37 -0.16 70.09
C THR A 36 37.37 0.63 69.25
N ALA A 37 36.46 1.39 69.88
CA ALA A 37 35.54 2.27 69.19
C ALA A 37 36.25 3.39 68.43
N GLN A 38 37.30 3.99 69.01
CA GLN A 38 38.14 4.98 68.33
C GLN A 38 38.86 4.40 67.12
N ILE A 39 39.46 3.21 67.24
CA ILE A 39 40.11 2.51 66.12
C ILE A 39 39.10 2.27 65.00
N ALA A 40 37.93 1.71 65.31
CA ALA A 40 36.89 1.45 64.32
C ALA A 40 36.40 2.74 63.64
N ALA A 41 36.28 3.84 64.39
CA ALA A 41 35.91 5.15 63.84
C ALA A 41 36.99 5.69 62.88
N ILE A 42 38.27 5.59 63.25
CA ILE A 42 39.40 6.02 62.41
C ILE A 42 39.51 5.14 61.17
N GLU A 43 39.34 3.82 61.29
CA GLU A 43 39.32 2.89 60.15
C GLU A 43 38.21 3.24 59.15
N ASN A 44 37.01 3.56 59.65
CA ASN A 44 35.90 4.03 58.82
C ASN A 44 36.25 5.36 58.12
N GLN A 45 36.88 6.31 58.81
CA GLN A 45 37.34 7.56 58.19
C GLN A 45 38.39 7.32 57.10
N ILE A 46 39.38 6.46 57.36
CA ILE A 46 40.41 6.07 56.37
C ILE A 46 39.74 5.45 55.14
N ASN A 47 38.77 4.55 55.34
CA ASN A 47 38.05 3.91 54.23
C ASN A 47 37.24 4.91 53.41
N GLN A 48 36.56 5.87 54.06
CA GLN A 48 35.85 6.94 53.37
C GLN A 48 36.82 7.84 52.58
N GLN A 49 37.94 8.23 53.17
CA GLN A 49 38.97 9.02 52.49
C GLN A 49 39.56 8.26 51.29
N LYS A 50 39.83 6.96 51.41
CA LYS A 50 40.28 6.11 50.29
C LYS A 50 39.26 6.10 49.14
N ILE A 51 37.96 6.03 49.43
CA ILE A 51 36.90 6.12 48.41
C ILE A 51 36.92 7.48 47.72
N THR A 52 37.04 8.57 48.48
CA THR A 52 37.12 9.93 47.93
C THR A 52 38.33 10.11 47.03
N VAL A 53 39.52 9.62 47.42
CA VAL A 53 40.73 9.66 46.58
C VAL A 53 40.54 8.86 45.30
N ARG A 54 39.97 7.65 45.37
CA ARG A 54 39.65 6.84 44.18
C ARG A 54 38.68 7.55 43.24
N ARG A 55 37.61 8.16 43.79
CA ARG A 55 36.65 8.97 43.02
C ARG A 55 37.32 10.19 42.38
N GLY A 56 38.18 10.89 43.11
CA GLY A 56 38.96 12.01 42.58
C GLY A 56 39.85 11.59 41.41
N GLY A 57 40.55 10.46 41.53
CA GLY A 57 41.37 9.90 40.46
C GLY A 57 40.56 9.52 39.21
N MET A 58 39.37 8.93 39.40
CA MET A 58 38.45 8.64 38.28
C MET A 58 37.92 9.92 37.64
N ALA A 59 37.51 10.90 38.45
CA ALA A 59 37.03 12.20 37.97
C ALA A 59 38.11 12.94 37.17
N ALA A 60 39.37 12.90 37.61
CA ALA A 60 40.49 13.50 36.88
C ALA A 60 40.73 12.81 35.53
N ARG A 61 40.64 11.47 35.45
CA ARG A 61 40.74 10.73 34.18
C ARG A 61 39.59 11.08 33.23
N ASN A 62 38.36 11.13 33.75
CA ASN A 62 37.19 11.50 32.97
C ASN A 62 37.31 12.95 32.47
N LEU A 63 37.75 13.88 33.32
CA LEU A 63 37.97 15.27 32.95
C LEU A 63 39.04 15.39 31.86
N LYS A 64 40.15 14.66 31.97
CA LYS A 64 41.19 14.62 30.94
C LYS A 64 40.63 14.13 29.60
N SER A 65 39.87 13.03 29.61
CA SER A 65 39.20 12.52 28.39
C SER A 65 38.23 13.53 27.78
N LEU A 66 37.47 14.25 28.62
CA LEU A 66 36.60 15.33 28.15
C LEU A 66 37.41 16.50 27.57
N GLN A 67 38.51 16.89 28.20
CA GLN A 67 39.37 17.98 27.74
C GLN A 67 40.03 17.65 26.39
N GLU A 68 40.43 16.41 26.16
CA GLU A 68 40.95 15.94 24.87
C GLU A 68 39.90 16.02 23.76
N ARG A 69 38.63 15.81 24.11
CA ARG A 69 37.48 15.90 23.19
C ARG A 69 36.90 17.31 23.05
N SER A 70 37.21 18.23 23.96
CA SER A 70 36.68 19.59 23.88
C SER A 70 37.30 20.36 22.72
N LEU A 71 36.74 21.51 22.41
CA LEU A 71 37.34 22.48 21.50
C LEU A 71 38.59 23.14 22.13
N PRO A 72 39.42 23.83 21.33
CA PRO A 72 40.61 24.54 21.82
C PRO A 72 40.27 25.58 22.89
N ALA A 73 41.16 25.78 23.86
CA ALA A 73 40.91 26.65 25.01
C ALA A 73 40.72 28.13 24.63
N ASN A 74 41.37 28.59 23.56
CA ASN A 74 41.20 29.95 23.05
C ASN A 74 39.84 30.04 22.33
N ARG A 75 38.91 30.81 22.91
CA ARG A 75 37.54 30.95 22.41
C ARG A 75 37.45 31.43 20.96
N GLY A 76 38.25 32.45 20.58
CA GLY A 76 38.23 33.00 19.23
C GLY A 76 38.73 31.98 18.20
N MET A 77 39.85 31.34 18.50
CA MET A 77 40.40 30.28 17.67
C MET A 77 39.45 29.09 17.55
N ALA A 78 38.87 28.63 18.66
CA ALA A 78 37.89 27.55 18.67
C ALA A 78 36.66 27.86 17.82
N GLN A 79 36.17 29.10 17.90
CA GLN A 79 35.04 29.55 17.08
C GLN A 79 35.38 29.51 15.59
N THR A 80 36.55 30.01 15.19
CA THR A 80 37.00 29.99 13.79
C THR A 80 37.15 28.56 13.27
N ILE A 81 37.98 27.74 13.92
CA ILE A 81 38.29 26.37 13.47
C ILE A 81 37.03 25.50 13.41
N TYR A 82 36.12 25.65 14.38
CA TYR A 82 34.88 24.89 14.38
C TYR A 82 33.87 25.38 13.34
N SER A 83 33.83 26.68 13.04
CA SER A 83 33.01 27.21 11.95
C SER A 83 33.50 26.68 10.60
N GLU A 84 34.82 26.68 10.38
CA GLU A 84 35.45 26.14 9.18
C GLU A 84 35.17 24.65 9.02
N TRP A 85 35.29 23.88 10.09
CA TRP A 85 34.96 22.45 10.05
C TRP A 85 33.49 22.19 9.72
N LEU A 86 32.56 22.93 10.34
CA LEU A 86 31.13 22.82 10.02
C LEU A 86 30.86 23.17 8.55
N LEU A 87 31.49 24.24 8.04
CA LEU A 87 31.33 24.67 6.66
C LEU A 87 31.85 23.62 5.69
N ASN A 88 33.05 23.09 5.93
CA ASN A 88 33.62 21.98 5.14
C ASN A 88 32.71 20.74 5.16
N LEU A 89 32.12 20.42 6.31
CA LEU A 89 31.19 19.31 6.44
C LEU A 89 29.94 19.53 5.57
N VAL A 90 29.30 20.71 5.63
CA VAL A 90 28.06 20.94 4.86
C VAL A 90 28.28 21.20 3.38
N ASP A 91 29.34 21.92 3.02
CA ASP A 91 29.61 22.34 1.65
C ASP A 91 30.39 21.26 0.89
N GLU A 92 31.61 20.94 1.32
CA GLU A 92 32.49 20.02 0.58
C GLU A 92 32.09 18.55 0.73
N LYS A 93 31.71 18.10 1.93
CA LYS A 93 31.44 16.67 2.17
C LYS A 93 30.01 16.26 1.85
N VAL A 94 29.03 17.13 2.11
CA VAL A 94 27.61 16.81 1.95
C VAL A 94 26.99 17.52 0.74
N GLY A 95 27.48 18.71 0.37
CA GLY A 95 27.00 19.45 -0.80
C GLY A 95 25.65 20.15 -0.60
N LEU A 96 25.41 20.74 0.58
CA LEU A 96 24.20 21.52 0.83
C LEU A 96 24.17 22.77 -0.07
N LYS A 97 23.00 23.10 -0.61
CA LYS A 97 22.81 24.32 -1.39
C LYS A 97 22.58 25.51 -0.46
N ASP A 98 23.03 26.69 -0.88
CA ASP A 98 22.85 27.96 -0.16
C ASP A 98 23.19 27.87 1.34
N CYS A 99 24.22 27.07 1.66
CA CYS A 99 24.54 26.75 3.03
C CYS A 99 25.26 27.90 3.74
N SER A 100 25.03 28.03 5.04
CA SER A 100 25.72 29.01 5.87
C SER A 100 25.95 28.48 7.29
N VAL A 101 27.05 28.94 7.90
CA VAL A 101 27.39 28.64 9.30
C VAL A 101 27.56 29.95 10.04
N ILE A 102 26.63 30.25 10.94
CA ILE A 102 26.56 31.51 11.67
C ILE A 102 26.84 31.27 13.15
N PRO A 103 27.97 31.75 13.70
CA PRO A 103 28.20 31.73 15.13
C PRO A 103 27.16 32.59 15.86
N LYS A 104 26.50 32.02 16.86
CA LYS A 104 25.49 32.71 17.66
C LYS A 104 26.09 33.23 18.96
N LYS A 105 25.65 34.41 19.38
CA LYS A 105 25.95 34.92 20.72
C LYS A 105 25.30 33.97 21.74
N GLY A 106 26.13 33.28 22.52
CA GLY A 106 25.70 32.44 23.62
C GLY A 106 26.74 32.46 24.72
N SER A 107 26.35 32.93 25.90
CA SER A 107 27.14 32.91 27.14
C SER A 107 26.81 31.68 27.98
N GLY A 108 26.77 30.50 27.33
CA GLY A 108 26.72 29.25 28.08
C GLY A 108 28.10 28.97 28.65
N GLY A 109 28.18 28.61 29.93
CA GLY A 109 29.44 28.30 30.59
C GLY A 109 29.51 28.80 32.02
N ASN A 110 30.48 28.28 32.75
CA ASN A 110 30.84 28.73 34.09
C ASN A 110 32.37 28.73 34.19
N GLN A 111 32.91 28.83 35.41
CA GLN A 111 34.35 28.79 35.63
C GLN A 111 35.05 27.51 35.13
N PHE A 112 34.30 26.42 34.87
CA PHE A 112 34.83 25.13 34.47
C PHE A 112 34.75 24.86 32.97
N TYR A 113 33.85 25.52 32.23
CA TYR A 113 33.69 25.32 30.79
C TYR A 113 33.09 26.55 30.11
N SER A 114 33.39 26.71 28.82
CA SER A 114 32.74 27.69 27.94
C SER A 114 31.98 26.97 26.84
N GLN A 115 30.86 27.54 26.41
CA GLN A 115 30.04 27.01 25.33
C GLN A 115 30.13 27.91 24.10
N LEU A 116 30.17 27.29 22.92
CA LEU A 116 30.00 27.91 21.62
C LEU A 116 28.69 27.43 21.00
N ARG A 117 28.04 28.31 20.25
CA ARG A 117 26.77 28.04 19.56
C ARG A 117 26.88 28.44 18.10
N PHE A 118 26.33 27.64 17.22
CA PHE A 118 26.31 27.86 15.78
C PHE A 118 24.92 27.54 15.26
N GLN A 119 24.48 28.29 14.26
CA GLN A 119 23.34 27.90 13.43
C GLN A 119 23.89 27.52 12.07
N VAL A 120 23.48 26.35 11.59
CA VAL A 120 23.82 25.83 10.28
C VAL A 120 22.53 25.80 9.48
N ASP A 121 22.47 26.55 8.39
CA ASP A 121 21.30 26.66 7.53
C ASP A 121 21.66 26.27 6.10
N GLY A 122 20.69 25.81 5.31
CA GLY A 122 20.86 25.53 3.89
C GLY A 122 19.68 24.76 3.31
N GLU A 123 19.72 24.50 2.01
CA GLU A 123 18.77 23.62 1.34
C GLU A 123 19.40 22.24 1.10
N ALA A 124 18.68 21.18 1.48
CA ALA A 124 19.21 19.83 1.44
C ALA A 124 18.14 18.80 1.03
N THR A 125 18.54 17.72 0.37
CA THR A 125 17.68 16.52 0.29
C THR A 125 17.71 15.78 1.63
N LEU A 126 16.75 14.89 1.88
CA LEU A 126 16.77 14.05 3.09
C LEU A 126 18.04 13.19 3.17
N GLU A 127 18.54 12.71 2.03
CA GLU A 127 19.79 11.96 1.93
C GLU A 127 20.99 12.77 2.43
N GLN A 128 21.08 14.04 2.02
CA GLN A 128 22.11 14.98 2.47
C GLN A 128 21.99 15.28 3.97
N VAL A 129 20.76 15.42 4.49
CA VAL A 129 20.56 15.58 5.94
C VAL A 129 21.10 14.38 6.72
N VAL A 130 20.86 13.15 6.25
CA VAL A 130 21.40 11.93 6.87
C VAL A 130 22.93 11.93 6.81
N ALA A 131 23.51 12.30 5.66
CA ALA A 131 24.96 12.41 5.50
C ALA A 131 25.59 13.47 6.44
N PHE A 132 24.94 14.62 6.61
CA PHE A 132 25.34 15.64 7.58
C PHE A 132 25.32 15.10 9.01
N LEU A 133 24.20 14.48 9.43
CA LEU A 133 24.08 13.94 10.80
C LEU A 133 25.11 12.84 11.07
N HIS A 134 25.33 11.96 10.10
CA HIS A 134 26.35 10.93 10.17
C HIS A 134 27.74 11.57 10.31
N GLY A 135 28.15 12.42 9.37
CA GLY A 135 29.47 13.07 9.40
C GLY A 135 29.71 13.95 10.62
N PHE A 136 28.67 14.62 11.14
CA PHE A 136 28.74 15.39 12.37
C PHE A 136 29.07 14.49 13.56
N TYR A 137 28.31 13.41 13.76
CA TYR A 137 28.46 12.52 14.91
C TYR A 137 29.50 11.40 14.75
N SER A 138 30.11 11.27 13.57
CA SER A 138 31.35 10.53 13.36
C SER A 138 32.53 11.21 14.06
N SER A 139 32.44 12.52 14.34
CA SER A 139 33.39 13.18 15.25
C SER A 139 33.03 12.93 16.71
N ASN A 140 34.04 12.69 17.53
CA ASN A 140 33.93 12.53 18.98
C ASN A 140 34.27 13.82 19.75
N ASP A 141 34.27 14.97 19.08
CA ASP A 141 34.35 16.25 19.76
C ASP A 141 33.17 16.43 20.73
N LEU A 142 33.34 17.26 21.76
CA LEU A 142 32.26 17.61 22.68
C LEU A 142 31.29 18.60 22.05
N HIS A 143 30.44 18.08 21.17
CA HIS A 143 29.41 18.83 20.47
C HIS A 143 28.07 18.08 20.44
N GLN A 144 27.00 18.81 20.12
CA GLN A 144 25.68 18.24 19.90
C GLN A 144 24.84 19.17 19.04
N ILE A 145 23.87 18.61 18.34
CA ILE A 145 22.77 19.37 17.72
C ILE A 145 21.66 19.47 18.76
N LYS A 146 21.28 20.70 19.12
CA LYS A 146 20.19 20.99 20.06
C LYS A 146 18.83 20.94 19.41
N ASN A 147 18.72 21.58 18.25
CA ASN A 147 17.50 21.60 17.47
C ASN A 147 17.86 21.28 16.03
N LEU A 148 17.04 20.44 15.41
CA LEU A 148 17.06 20.19 13.97
C LEU A 148 15.67 20.53 13.45
N ARG A 149 15.61 21.41 12.45
CA ARG A 149 14.38 21.79 11.76
C ARG A 149 14.54 21.42 10.30
N LEU A 150 13.53 20.74 9.78
CA LEU A 150 13.42 20.34 8.38
C LEU A 150 12.05 20.78 7.90
N LYS A 151 12.01 21.58 6.84
CA LYS A 151 10.76 22.05 6.24
C LYS A 151 10.74 21.75 4.74
N PRO A 152 9.74 21.03 4.22
CA PRO A 152 9.61 20.82 2.78
C PRO A 152 9.48 22.14 2.02
N ILE A 153 10.21 22.27 0.91
CA ILE A 153 10.10 23.40 -0.01
C ILE A 153 9.13 23.02 -1.13
N ALA A 154 7.93 23.59 -1.09
CA ALA A 154 6.76 23.20 -1.89
C ALA A 154 6.90 23.31 -3.42
N SER A 155 7.98 23.91 -3.93
CA SER A 155 8.22 24.13 -5.37
C SER A 155 9.56 23.55 -5.84
N SER A 156 10.14 22.62 -5.09
CA SER A 156 11.40 21.99 -5.48
C SER A 156 11.16 20.70 -6.28
N ASP A 157 11.60 20.66 -7.53
CA ASP A 157 11.59 19.44 -8.36
C ASP A 157 12.41 18.29 -7.73
N ASN A 158 13.31 18.64 -6.82
CA ASN A 158 14.29 17.73 -6.23
C ASN A 158 14.01 17.37 -4.76
N ARG A 159 12.78 17.57 -4.27
CA ARG A 159 12.36 17.28 -2.87
C ARG A 159 13.30 17.91 -1.82
N LEU A 160 13.66 19.18 -2.04
CA LEU A 160 14.52 19.94 -1.13
C LEU A 160 13.79 20.30 0.15
N LEU A 161 14.57 20.36 1.23
CA LEU A 161 14.18 20.75 2.56
C LEU A 161 14.96 22.01 2.93
N ASP A 162 14.25 23.00 3.48
CA ASP A 162 14.86 24.07 4.27
C ASP A 162 15.36 23.44 5.57
N PHE A 163 16.67 23.28 5.65
CA PHE A 163 17.41 22.63 6.71
C PHE A 163 18.00 23.69 7.65
N SER A 164 17.79 23.50 8.95
CA SER A 164 18.36 24.38 9.97
C SER A 164 18.72 23.59 11.22
N ALA A 165 19.98 23.67 11.66
CA ALA A 165 20.50 22.99 12.83
C ALA A 165 21.16 23.96 13.82
N ASP A 166 20.72 23.94 15.07
CA ASP A 166 21.34 24.67 16.17
C ASP A 166 22.39 23.77 16.84
N VAL A 167 23.66 24.08 16.65
CA VAL A 167 24.81 23.30 17.15
C VAL A 167 25.41 23.94 18.39
N GLU A 168 25.78 23.12 19.36
CA GLU A 168 26.56 23.52 20.53
C GLU A 168 27.85 22.74 20.62
N ALA A 169 28.93 23.41 21.04
CA ALA A 169 30.21 22.78 21.31
C ALA A 169 30.86 23.34 22.58
N ILE A 170 31.62 22.51 23.29
CA ILE A 170 32.21 22.82 24.60
C ILE A 170 33.70 23.09 24.47
N ILE A 171 34.16 24.13 25.15
CA ILE A 171 35.56 24.42 25.43
C ILE A 171 35.82 24.10 26.90
N LEU A 172 36.79 23.22 27.16
CA LEU A 172 37.35 23.02 28.49
C LEU A 172 38.72 23.70 28.58
N PRO A 173 39.05 24.34 29.73
CA PRO A 173 40.35 24.95 29.94
C PRO A 173 41.50 23.95 29.72
N GLY A 174 42.60 24.43 29.17
CA GLY A 174 43.84 23.65 29.01
C GLY A 174 43.89 22.74 27.78
N ASN A 175 42.83 22.66 26.96
CA ASN A 175 42.92 21.96 25.68
C ASN A 175 43.63 22.82 24.62
N GLN A 176 44.64 22.27 23.94
CA GLN A 176 45.49 22.99 22.98
C GLN A 176 45.46 22.37 21.58
N ARG A 177 44.39 21.63 21.24
CA ARG A 177 44.22 21.05 19.90
C ARG A 177 44.25 22.12 18.81
N ALA A 178 44.85 21.78 17.67
CA ALA A 178 44.91 22.65 16.49
C ALA A 178 43.80 22.36 15.47
N THR A 179 43.12 21.21 15.59
CA THR A 179 42.07 20.77 14.66
C THR A 179 40.87 20.21 15.40
N VAL A 180 39.72 20.21 14.73
CA VAL A 180 38.44 19.67 15.21
C VAL A 180 37.84 18.79 14.11
N GLY A 181 36.86 17.96 14.46
CA GLY A 181 36.14 17.11 13.51
C GLY A 181 36.83 15.80 13.15
N ASN A 182 38.01 15.55 13.72
CA ASN A 182 38.90 14.44 13.36
C ASN A 182 39.02 13.36 14.43
N LEU A 183 38.28 13.47 15.54
CA LEU A 183 38.27 12.44 16.57
C LEU A 183 37.29 11.35 16.17
N ALA A 184 37.76 10.12 15.99
CA ALA A 184 36.86 9.01 15.68
C ALA A 184 35.86 8.75 16.82
N SER A 185 34.57 8.70 16.47
CA SER A 185 33.46 8.36 17.35
C SER A 185 33.11 6.88 17.20
N ASN A 186 32.93 6.18 18.32
CA ASN A 186 32.38 4.82 18.32
C ASN A 186 30.85 4.81 18.48
N ARG A 187 30.18 5.93 18.17
CA ARG A 187 28.72 6.06 18.37
C ARG A 187 27.93 5.07 17.51
N PHE A 188 28.40 4.83 16.29
CA PHE A 188 27.67 4.04 15.29
C PHE A 188 28.12 2.57 15.24
N GLY A 189 29.14 2.18 15.99
CA GLY A 189 29.73 0.85 15.90
C GLY A 189 30.18 0.57 14.46
N ASP A 190 29.64 -0.50 13.88
CA ASP A 190 29.96 -0.95 12.51
C ASP A 190 29.00 -0.38 11.44
N LEU A 191 28.00 0.42 11.83
CA LEU A 191 27.03 0.99 10.89
C LEU A 191 27.66 2.09 10.03
N THR A 192 27.41 2.00 8.73
CA THR A 192 27.89 2.92 7.70
C THR A 192 26.83 3.96 7.32
N LEU A 193 27.20 4.97 6.54
CA LEU A 193 26.26 5.94 5.99
C LEU A 193 25.15 5.27 5.15
N ASP A 194 25.51 4.26 4.37
CA ASP A 194 24.58 3.54 3.51
C ASP A 194 23.51 2.79 4.32
N ASP A 195 23.89 2.20 5.46
CA ASP A 195 22.95 1.57 6.38
C ASP A 195 21.91 2.57 6.91
N PHE A 196 22.34 3.79 7.25
CA PHE A 196 21.44 4.85 7.70
C PHE A 196 20.55 5.37 6.56
N GLN A 197 21.11 5.57 5.37
CA GLN A 197 20.36 6.04 4.21
C GLN A 197 19.29 5.02 3.82
N THR A 198 19.63 3.73 3.77
CA THR A 198 18.68 2.64 3.47
C THR A 198 17.48 2.67 4.42
N VAL A 199 17.70 2.79 5.72
CA VAL A 199 16.61 2.74 6.72
C VAL A 199 15.80 4.05 6.80
N ILE A 200 16.45 5.20 6.61
CA ILE A 200 15.78 6.50 6.77
C ILE A 200 15.05 6.91 5.50
N LEU A 201 15.63 6.65 4.32
CA LEU A 201 15.06 7.04 3.03
C LEU A 201 13.97 6.10 2.55
N SER A 202 13.86 4.89 3.09
CA SER A 202 12.80 3.93 2.75
C SER A 202 11.41 4.27 3.32
N ARG A 203 11.24 5.44 3.96
CA ARG A 203 9.99 5.85 4.61
C ARG A 203 9.79 7.36 4.50
N ASN A 204 8.53 7.78 4.54
CA ASN A 204 8.20 9.19 4.72
C ASN A 204 8.38 9.59 6.19
N VAL A 205 9.42 10.37 6.51
CA VAL A 205 9.67 10.86 7.87
C VAL A 205 8.78 12.05 8.28
N PHE A 206 7.96 12.56 7.35
CA PHE A 206 7.07 13.71 7.56
C PHE A 206 5.60 13.32 7.65
N ALA A 207 5.27 12.04 7.50
CA ALA A 207 3.92 11.51 7.56
C ALA A 207 3.87 10.26 8.48
N PRO A 208 2.67 9.83 8.90
CA PRO A 208 2.49 8.51 9.49
C PRO A 208 2.98 7.39 8.56
N ALA A 209 3.21 6.20 9.11
CA ALA A 209 3.56 5.04 8.31
C ALA A 209 2.42 4.70 7.33
N ASN A 210 2.79 4.45 6.08
CA ASN A 210 1.87 4.03 5.02
C ASN A 210 1.20 2.69 5.37
N LYS A 211 -0.06 2.51 4.98
CA LYS A 211 -0.79 1.25 5.11
C LYS A 211 -1.03 0.67 3.73
N ALA A 212 -1.04 -0.66 3.65
CA ALA A 212 -1.32 -1.31 2.38
C ALA A 212 -2.80 -1.16 1.99
N PRO A 213 -3.10 -1.04 0.69
CA PRO A 213 -4.46 -1.15 0.19
C PRO A 213 -5.01 -2.55 0.48
N SER A 214 -6.33 -2.69 0.39
CA SER A 214 -7.02 -3.95 0.62
C SER A 214 -8.00 -4.26 -0.52
N ILE A 215 -7.82 -5.40 -1.16
CA ILE A 215 -8.73 -5.90 -2.19
C ILE A 215 -9.92 -6.57 -1.50
N SER A 216 -11.14 -6.22 -1.94
CA SER A 216 -12.36 -6.90 -1.49
C SER A 216 -12.34 -8.35 -1.96
N SER A 217 -12.73 -9.30 -1.09
CA SER A 217 -12.76 -10.72 -1.44
C SER A 217 -13.48 -10.99 -2.78
N ILE A 218 -12.80 -11.63 -3.72
CA ILE A 218 -13.32 -11.93 -5.05
C ILE A 218 -13.76 -13.41 -5.09
N SER A 219 -15.05 -13.67 -5.28
CA SER A 219 -15.53 -15.03 -5.55
C SER A 219 -15.20 -15.45 -6.99
N ASN A 220 -15.06 -16.76 -7.21
CA ASN A 220 -14.90 -17.34 -8.55
C ASN A 220 -16.01 -16.88 -9.51
N LYS A 221 -15.65 -16.74 -10.78
CA LYS A 221 -16.53 -16.25 -11.84
C LYS A 221 -16.75 -17.32 -12.88
N THR A 222 -17.85 -17.19 -13.63
CA THR A 222 -18.13 -18.05 -14.78
C THR A 222 -18.54 -17.15 -15.94
N THR A 223 -18.05 -17.47 -17.13
CA THR A 223 -18.39 -16.78 -18.38
C THR A 223 -18.47 -17.80 -19.51
N ASN A 224 -19.02 -17.40 -20.66
CA ASN A 224 -19.08 -18.27 -21.83
C ASN A 224 -17.92 -17.94 -22.78
N ARG A 225 -17.48 -18.95 -23.54
CA ARG A 225 -16.52 -18.75 -24.64
C ARG A 225 -17.05 -17.72 -25.62
N ASP A 226 -16.16 -16.92 -26.18
CA ASP A 226 -16.42 -15.89 -27.18
C ASP A 226 -17.27 -14.69 -26.70
N GLU A 227 -17.75 -14.71 -25.45
CA GLU A 227 -18.48 -13.63 -24.81
C GLU A 227 -17.52 -12.62 -24.16
N ARG A 228 -17.85 -11.33 -24.18
CA ARG A 228 -17.04 -10.31 -23.49
C ARG A 228 -17.27 -10.42 -21.98
N PHE A 229 -16.21 -10.75 -21.25
CA PHE A 229 -16.15 -10.71 -19.80
C PHE A 229 -15.67 -9.33 -19.31
N THR A 230 -16.42 -8.74 -18.39
CA THR A 230 -16.06 -7.47 -17.74
C THR A 230 -16.26 -7.59 -16.23
N PHE A 231 -15.23 -7.26 -15.46
CA PHE A 231 -15.30 -7.31 -13.99
C PHE A 231 -14.41 -6.26 -13.35
N THR A 232 -14.99 -5.38 -12.53
CA THR A 232 -14.22 -4.35 -11.81
C THR A 232 -13.81 -4.83 -10.43
N VAL A 233 -12.50 -4.84 -10.18
CA VAL A 233 -11.90 -5.16 -8.89
C VAL A 233 -12.08 -3.99 -7.94
N LYS A 234 -12.54 -4.25 -6.72
CA LYS A 234 -12.73 -3.21 -5.69
C LYS A 234 -11.62 -3.27 -4.66
N ALA A 235 -10.82 -2.23 -4.58
CA ALA A 235 -9.85 -2.03 -3.50
C ALA A 235 -10.21 -0.81 -2.65
N ARG A 236 -9.66 -0.76 -1.44
CA ARG A 236 -9.71 0.41 -0.56
C ARG A 236 -8.37 0.60 0.14
N ASP A 237 -7.94 1.86 0.20
CA ASP A 237 -6.86 2.29 1.08
C ASP A 237 -7.43 3.04 2.29
N ALA A 238 -6.75 2.94 3.44
CA ALA A 238 -7.04 3.75 4.61
C ALA A 238 -6.37 5.13 4.53
N ASP A 239 -5.36 5.30 3.68
CA ASP A 239 -4.68 6.55 3.40
C ASP A 239 -5.33 7.20 2.15
N GLU A 240 -6.36 8.03 2.39
CA GLU A 240 -7.30 8.52 1.35
C GLU A 240 -6.68 9.37 0.22
N LEU A 241 -5.43 9.81 0.37
CA LEU A 241 -4.72 10.63 -0.62
C LEU A 241 -3.87 9.79 -1.58
N ASP A 242 -3.72 8.50 -1.30
CA ASP A 242 -2.89 7.62 -2.09
C ASP A 242 -3.64 7.18 -3.36
N ASN A 243 -2.94 7.18 -4.48
CA ASN A 243 -3.44 6.66 -5.75
C ASN A 243 -3.19 5.16 -5.80
N LEU A 244 -4.18 4.42 -6.30
CA LEU A 244 -4.11 2.97 -6.44
C LEU A 244 -3.87 2.60 -7.90
N THR A 245 -2.90 1.72 -8.13
CA THR A 245 -2.59 1.16 -9.44
C THR A 245 -2.90 -0.33 -9.45
N PHE A 246 -3.82 -0.74 -10.32
CA PHE A 246 -4.20 -2.14 -10.48
C PHE A 246 -3.36 -2.82 -11.55
N ARG A 247 -3.02 -4.09 -11.33
CA ARG A 247 -2.26 -4.88 -12.30
C ARG A 247 -2.59 -6.36 -12.24
N LEU A 248 -2.42 -7.02 -13.38
CA LEU A 248 -2.42 -8.48 -13.46
C LEU A 248 -1.02 -8.99 -13.11
N GLU A 249 -0.94 -9.97 -12.22
CA GLU A 249 0.32 -10.62 -11.86
C GLU A 249 0.37 -12.07 -12.35
N GLY A 250 1.58 -12.55 -12.64
CA GLY A 250 1.80 -13.92 -13.11
C GLY A 250 1.33 -14.16 -14.54
N ASP A 251 0.98 -15.41 -14.84
CA ASP A 251 0.53 -15.83 -16.17
C ASP A 251 -0.96 -15.54 -16.34
N ALA A 252 -1.30 -14.28 -16.58
CA ALA A 252 -2.67 -13.87 -16.88
C ALA A 252 -3.21 -14.60 -18.13
N PRO A 253 -4.51 -14.93 -18.17
CA PRO A 253 -5.12 -15.55 -19.35
C PRO A 253 -4.89 -14.73 -20.61
N LYS A 254 -4.61 -15.41 -21.73
CA LYS A 254 -4.32 -14.76 -23.01
C LYS A 254 -5.45 -13.79 -23.40
N GLY A 255 -5.07 -12.54 -23.69
CA GLY A 255 -5.99 -11.47 -24.08
C GLY A 255 -6.79 -10.85 -22.93
N MET A 256 -6.49 -11.20 -21.67
CA MET A 256 -7.05 -10.53 -20.50
C MET A 256 -6.24 -9.27 -20.20
N GLU A 257 -6.92 -8.15 -20.03
CA GLU A 257 -6.33 -6.85 -19.70
C GLU A 257 -7.02 -6.28 -18.46
N ILE A 258 -6.30 -5.46 -17.70
CA ILE A 258 -6.85 -4.70 -16.56
C ILE A 258 -6.57 -3.21 -16.79
N ASP A 259 -7.57 -2.38 -16.54
CA ASP A 259 -7.37 -0.94 -16.45
C ASP A 259 -6.65 -0.60 -15.14
N GLU A 260 -5.53 0.11 -15.23
CA GLU A 260 -4.67 0.41 -14.08
C GLU A 260 -5.29 1.42 -13.11
N GLU A 261 -6.22 2.27 -13.56
CA GLU A 261 -6.83 3.32 -12.75
C GLU A 261 -8.09 2.84 -12.02
N ASP A 262 -8.98 2.12 -12.71
CA ASP A 262 -10.27 1.72 -12.14
C ASP A 262 -10.37 0.22 -11.78
N GLY A 263 -9.37 -0.59 -12.17
CA GLY A 263 -9.32 -2.02 -11.90
C GLY A 263 -10.30 -2.86 -12.72
N THR A 264 -10.81 -2.35 -13.85
CA THR A 264 -11.72 -3.07 -14.73
C THR A 264 -10.97 -4.09 -15.56
N LEU A 265 -11.27 -5.37 -15.32
CA LEU A 265 -10.83 -6.48 -16.15
C LEU A 265 -11.69 -6.58 -17.42
N LEU A 266 -11.02 -6.70 -18.56
CA LEU A 266 -11.61 -6.94 -19.86
C LEU A 266 -11.00 -8.20 -20.46
N TRP A 267 -11.86 -9.13 -20.87
CA TRP A 267 -11.40 -10.37 -21.49
C TRP A 267 -12.43 -10.94 -22.45
N ARG A 268 -11.95 -11.62 -23.50
CA ARG A 268 -12.78 -12.44 -24.38
C ARG A 268 -12.14 -13.83 -24.50
N PRO A 269 -12.63 -14.83 -23.77
CA PRO A 269 -12.02 -16.15 -23.76
C PRO A 269 -12.21 -16.88 -25.10
N GLU A 270 -11.12 -17.43 -25.63
CA GLU A 270 -11.09 -18.25 -26.85
C GLU A 270 -11.22 -19.75 -26.56
N GLU A 271 -10.99 -20.18 -25.32
CA GLU A 271 -10.93 -21.59 -24.93
C GLU A 271 -11.75 -21.86 -23.66
N ASN A 272 -12.34 -23.06 -23.58
CA ASN A 272 -13.03 -23.52 -22.37
C ASN A 272 -12.02 -24.01 -21.33
N GLY A 273 -12.33 -23.82 -20.05
CA GLY A 273 -11.47 -24.30 -18.97
C GLY A 273 -11.57 -23.49 -17.69
N GLU A 274 -10.69 -23.80 -16.73
CA GLU A 274 -10.47 -22.99 -15.54
C GLU A 274 -9.21 -22.14 -15.72
N PHE A 275 -9.38 -20.83 -15.58
CA PHE A 275 -8.31 -19.85 -15.69
C PHE A 275 -8.07 -19.22 -14.33
N GLN A 276 -6.83 -19.34 -13.83
CA GLN A 276 -6.41 -18.70 -12.58
C GLN A 276 -6.04 -17.25 -12.88
N VAL A 277 -6.59 -16.30 -12.14
CA VAL A 277 -6.32 -14.88 -12.28
C VAL A 277 -5.81 -14.34 -10.95
N ARG A 278 -4.65 -13.68 -10.97
CA ARG A 278 -4.12 -12.92 -9.84
C ARG A 278 -4.16 -11.44 -10.17
N VAL A 279 -4.87 -10.68 -9.33
CA VAL A 279 -4.88 -9.23 -9.40
C VAL A 279 -4.14 -8.69 -8.19
N ALA A 280 -3.30 -7.69 -8.41
CA ALA A 280 -2.69 -6.89 -7.37
C ALA A 280 -3.09 -5.42 -7.50
N VAL A 281 -3.11 -4.75 -6.35
CA VAL A 281 -3.26 -3.29 -6.25
C VAL A 281 -2.09 -2.75 -5.45
N THR A 282 -1.48 -1.69 -5.93
CA THR A 282 -0.32 -1.03 -5.30
C THR A 282 -0.65 0.44 -5.06
N ASP A 283 -0.31 0.96 -3.88
CA ASP A 283 -0.42 2.39 -3.57
C ASP A 283 0.84 3.18 -4.00
N ASP A 284 0.72 4.50 -4.11
CA ASP A 284 1.83 5.43 -4.35
C ASP A 284 2.40 6.05 -3.06
N GLY A 285 2.02 5.50 -1.90
CA GLY A 285 2.56 5.86 -0.60
C GLY A 285 4.06 5.56 -0.48
N THR A 286 4.70 6.01 0.60
CA THR A 286 6.14 5.81 0.82
C THR A 286 6.44 5.09 2.14
N PRO A 287 6.89 3.82 2.11
CA PRO A 287 7.10 3.00 0.91
C PRO A 287 5.78 2.57 0.26
N SER A 288 5.81 2.26 -1.04
CA SER A 288 4.65 1.73 -1.74
C SER A 288 4.33 0.34 -1.23
N LEU A 289 3.08 0.08 -0.87
CA LEU A 289 2.62 -1.23 -0.42
C LEU A 289 1.61 -1.81 -1.41
N SER A 290 1.32 -3.10 -1.28
CA SER A 290 0.42 -3.80 -2.19
C SER A 290 -0.37 -4.90 -1.51
N ASP A 291 -1.50 -5.25 -2.11
CA ASP A 291 -2.31 -6.42 -1.79
C ASP A 291 -2.64 -7.18 -3.07
N SER A 292 -2.84 -8.49 -2.96
CA SER A 292 -3.10 -9.36 -4.11
C SER A 292 -4.11 -10.45 -3.78
N VAL A 293 -4.98 -10.76 -4.74
CA VAL A 293 -6.02 -11.77 -4.60
C VAL A 293 -6.05 -12.67 -5.82
N ASP A 294 -6.13 -13.96 -5.54
CA ASP A 294 -6.31 -15.03 -6.50
C ASP A 294 -7.79 -15.40 -6.62
N PHE A 295 -8.30 -15.54 -7.85
CA PHE A 295 -9.62 -16.10 -8.11
C PHE A 295 -9.63 -16.89 -9.42
N LYS A 296 -10.65 -17.73 -9.60
CA LYS A 296 -10.82 -18.52 -10.82
C LYS A 296 -11.91 -17.98 -11.71
N VAL A 297 -11.70 -18.01 -13.02
CA VAL A 297 -12.71 -17.79 -14.03
C VAL A 297 -12.93 -19.10 -14.80
N THR A 298 -14.14 -19.66 -14.71
CA THR A 298 -14.54 -20.86 -15.45
C THR A 298 -15.20 -20.45 -16.77
N VAL A 299 -14.63 -20.86 -17.89
CA VAL A 299 -15.20 -20.63 -19.22
C VAL A 299 -15.96 -21.88 -19.67
N LYS A 300 -17.21 -21.70 -20.06
CA LYS A 300 -18.10 -22.76 -20.57
C LYS A 300 -18.52 -22.48 -22.01
N ASP A 301 -19.01 -23.50 -22.70
CA ASP A 301 -19.65 -23.27 -24.00
C ASP A 301 -20.89 -22.39 -23.85
N PRO A 302 -21.13 -21.44 -24.78
CA PRO A 302 -22.38 -20.70 -24.81
C PRO A 302 -23.56 -21.67 -24.93
N PRO A 303 -24.73 -21.32 -24.37
CA PRO A 303 -25.92 -22.15 -24.54
C PRO A 303 -26.20 -22.34 -26.05
N PRO A 304 -26.65 -23.55 -26.47
CA PRO A 304 -27.02 -23.77 -27.86
C PRO A 304 -28.07 -22.72 -28.27
N PRO A 305 -28.02 -22.22 -29.51
CA PRO A 305 -29.01 -21.28 -30.00
C PRO A 305 -30.42 -21.85 -29.78
N PRO A 306 -31.42 -21.00 -29.50
CA PRO A 306 -32.81 -21.45 -29.44
C PRO A 306 -33.13 -22.23 -30.71
N VAL A 307 -33.70 -23.43 -30.56
CA VAL A 307 -34.25 -24.15 -31.71
C VAL A 307 -35.30 -23.23 -32.32
N GLU A 308 -35.07 -22.83 -33.57
CA GLU A 308 -36.03 -22.06 -34.35
C GLU A 308 -37.24 -22.98 -34.54
N ASP A 309 -38.32 -22.73 -33.78
CA ASP A 309 -39.57 -23.46 -33.96
C ASP A 309 -40.03 -23.20 -35.41
N GLU A 310 -39.88 -24.17 -36.30
CA GLU A 310 -40.47 -24.13 -37.64
C GLU A 310 -41.97 -23.84 -37.45
N GLU A 311 -42.41 -22.67 -37.92
CA GLU A 311 -43.82 -22.29 -37.93
C GLU A 311 -44.59 -23.43 -38.62
N PRO A 312 -45.62 -24.02 -37.98
CA PRO A 312 -46.29 -25.19 -38.54
C PRO A 312 -46.85 -24.82 -39.93
N GLU A 313 -46.50 -25.59 -40.95
CA GLU A 313 -47.01 -25.39 -42.31
C GLU A 313 -48.53 -25.15 -42.27
N PRO A 314 -49.06 -24.15 -43.00
CA PRO A 314 -50.49 -23.87 -43.00
C PRO A 314 -51.24 -25.18 -43.32
N PRO A 315 -52.31 -25.51 -42.57
CA PRO A 315 -53.02 -26.76 -42.78
C PRO A 315 -53.50 -26.83 -44.22
N ARG A 316 -53.13 -27.90 -44.94
CA ARG A 316 -53.62 -28.17 -46.29
C ARG A 316 -55.16 -28.06 -46.28
N PRO A 317 -55.78 -27.32 -47.23
CA PRO A 317 -57.24 -27.22 -47.29
C PRO A 317 -57.85 -28.63 -47.28
N ARG A 318 -58.90 -28.85 -46.46
CA ARG A 318 -59.55 -30.18 -46.31
C ARG A 318 -60.28 -30.66 -47.57
N PHE A 319 -60.41 -29.81 -48.58
CA PHE A 319 -61.11 -30.06 -49.84
C PHE A 319 -60.42 -29.26 -50.95
N ASP A 320 -60.46 -29.79 -52.16
CA ASP A 320 -59.96 -29.10 -53.35
C ASP A 320 -60.96 -28.02 -53.79
N GLU A 321 -60.52 -26.76 -53.91
CA GLU A 321 -61.39 -25.68 -54.38
C GLU A 321 -61.88 -25.90 -55.81
N ALA A 322 -61.13 -26.63 -56.63
CA ALA A 322 -61.47 -26.93 -58.02
C ALA A 322 -62.74 -27.80 -58.13
N GLU A 323 -62.93 -28.76 -57.22
CA GLU A 323 -64.15 -29.61 -57.17
C GLU A 323 -65.42 -28.79 -56.91
N HIS A 324 -65.29 -27.62 -56.28
CA HIS A 324 -66.41 -26.75 -55.94
C HIS A 324 -66.45 -25.46 -56.77
N ALA A 325 -65.68 -25.38 -57.84
CA ALA A 325 -65.61 -24.24 -58.73
C ALA A 325 -66.37 -24.51 -60.03
N TYR A 326 -67.50 -23.81 -60.23
CA TYR A 326 -68.39 -24.07 -61.35
C TYR A 326 -68.33 -22.97 -62.40
N VAL A 327 -68.31 -23.36 -63.67
CA VAL A 327 -68.53 -22.44 -64.79
C VAL A 327 -70.02 -22.06 -64.78
N ILE A 328 -70.34 -20.81 -64.43
CA ILE A 328 -71.74 -20.36 -64.31
C ILE A 328 -72.27 -19.68 -65.58
N GLY A 329 -71.39 -19.32 -66.51
CA GLY A 329 -71.78 -18.78 -67.81
C GLY A 329 -70.61 -18.27 -68.63
N THR A 330 -70.83 -18.13 -69.93
CA THR A 330 -69.96 -17.40 -70.84
C THR A 330 -70.68 -16.13 -71.28
N VAL A 331 -69.97 -15.01 -71.31
CA VAL A 331 -70.50 -13.70 -71.68
C VAL A 331 -69.68 -13.17 -72.84
N SER A 332 -70.33 -12.98 -73.98
CA SER A 332 -69.73 -12.40 -75.18
C SER A 332 -70.21 -10.96 -75.34
N LYS A 333 -69.28 -9.99 -75.40
CA LYS A 333 -69.57 -8.58 -75.68
C LYS A 333 -68.69 -8.13 -76.86
N GLY A 334 -69.23 -8.22 -78.07
CA GLY A 334 -68.45 -7.95 -79.29
C GLY A 334 -67.46 -9.09 -79.54
N THR A 335 -66.17 -8.77 -79.65
CA THR A 335 -65.08 -9.75 -79.80
C THR A 335 -64.56 -10.29 -78.46
N ASP A 336 -64.96 -9.68 -77.32
CA ASP A 336 -64.47 -10.07 -76.01
C ASP A 336 -65.37 -11.15 -75.41
N GLN A 337 -64.81 -12.34 -75.21
CA GLN A 337 -65.45 -13.46 -74.53
C GLN A 337 -64.87 -13.60 -73.13
N THR A 338 -65.74 -13.68 -72.12
CA THR A 338 -65.36 -13.94 -70.73
C THR A 338 -66.13 -15.11 -70.16
N ILE A 339 -65.44 -15.97 -69.42
CA ILE A 339 -66.06 -17.00 -68.60
C ILE A 339 -66.27 -16.48 -67.19
N TRP A 340 -67.39 -16.84 -66.58
CA TRP A 340 -67.69 -16.54 -65.20
C TRP A 340 -67.64 -17.85 -64.41
N LEU A 341 -66.76 -17.91 -63.41
CA LEU A 341 -66.53 -19.08 -62.58
C LEU A 341 -66.82 -18.73 -61.12
N LYS A 342 -67.65 -19.53 -60.45
CA LYS A 342 -67.97 -19.32 -59.02
C LYS A 342 -67.39 -20.43 -58.18
N ILE A 343 -66.48 -20.08 -57.29
CA ILE A 343 -65.93 -20.97 -56.26
C ILE A 343 -66.94 -20.99 -55.11
N ARG A 344 -67.65 -22.11 -54.91
CA ARG A 344 -68.75 -22.17 -53.93
C ARG A 344 -68.27 -22.12 -52.49
N THR A 345 -67.07 -22.63 -52.21
CA THR A 345 -66.47 -22.68 -50.87
C THR A 345 -66.12 -21.30 -50.34
N THR A 346 -65.64 -20.40 -51.21
CA THR A 346 -65.26 -19.02 -50.84
C THR A 346 -66.30 -17.97 -51.27
N GLY A 347 -67.22 -18.33 -52.16
CA GLY A 347 -68.17 -17.41 -52.78
C GLY A 347 -67.56 -16.50 -53.86
N LYS A 348 -66.25 -16.63 -54.13
CA LYS A 348 -65.51 -15.80 -55.09
C LYS A 348 -66.01 -16.04 -56.52
N LEU A 349 -66.23 -14.95 -57.25
CA LEU A 349 -66.55 -14.97 -58.67
C LEU A 349 -65.32 -14.54 -59.47
N LEU A 350 -64.79 -15.43 -60.28
CA LEU A 350 -63.72 -15.14 -61.24
C LEU A 350 -64.34 -14.83 -62.60
N ARG A 351 -63.80 -13.82 -63.28
CA ARG A 351 -64.17 -13.45 -64.64
C ARG A 351 -62.89 -13.47 -65.46
N LEU A 352 -62.75 -14.45 -66.33
CA LEU A 352 -61.50 -14.72 -67.06
C LEU A 352 -61.75 -14.65 -68.56
N SER A 353 -60.82 -14.08 -69.29
CA SER A 353 -60.80 -13.97 -70.75
C SER A 353 -59.83 -14.99 -71.33
N VAL A 354 -59.85 -15.17 -72.65
CA VAL A 354 -58.84 -15.98 -73.34
C VAL A 354 -57.44 -15.42 -73.05
N GLY A 355 -56.52 -16.29 -72.60
CA GLY A 355 -55.16 -15.94 -72.20
C GLY A 355 -54.96 -15.63 -70.71
N ASP A 356 -56.04 -15.51 -69.92
CA ASP A 356 -55.91 -15.26 -68.47
C ASP A 356 -55.48 -16.54 -67.73
N PRO A 357 -54.58 -16.43 -66.72
CA PRO A 357 -54.24 -17.56 -65.87
C PRO A 357 -55.38 -17.89 -64.92
N ILE A 358 -55.62 -19.18 -64.72
CA ILE A 358 -56.51 -19.73 -63.71
C ILE A 358 -55.69 -20.54 -62.71
N ASN A 359 -55.86 -20.25 -61.42
CA ASN A 359 -55.31 -21.03 -60.33
C ASN A 359 -56.43 -21.19 -59.30
N VAL A 360 -57.09 -22.34 -59.35
CA VAL A 360 -58.18 -22.69 -58.44
C VAL A 360 -57.99 -24.14 -58.04
N GLY A 361 -57.57 -24.36 -56.79
CA GLY A 361 -57.38 -25.70 -56.26
C GLY A 361 -56.33 -26.49 -57.04
N THR A 362 -56.65 -27.70 -57.51
CA THR A 362 -55.76 -28.49 -58.37
C THR A 362 -55.71 -28.03 -59.83
N VAL A 363 -56.62 -27.16 -60.26
CA VAL A 363 -56.66 -26.69 -61.66
C VAL A 363 -55.86 -25.40 -61.79
N GLU A 364 -54.64 -25.56 -62.27
CA GLU A 364 -53.75 -24.47 -62.67
C GLU A 364 -53.51 -24.50 -64.18
N GLY A 365 -53.63 -23.35 -64.84
CA GLY A 365 -53.51 -23.28 -66.29
C GLY A 365 -53.84 -21.92 -66.87
N VAL A 366 -54.09 -21.88 -68.18
CA VAL A 366 -54.48 -20.68 -68.92
C VAL A 366 -55.73 -20.96 -69.74
N ILE A 367 -56.64 -19.98 -69.83
CA ILE A 367 -57.82 -20.09 -70.69
C ILE A 367 -57.39 -20.07 -72.16
N ASP A 368 -57.58 -21.19 -72.86
CA ASP A 368 -57.21 -21.35 -74.28
C ASP A 368 -58.30 -20.81 -75.21
N SER A 369 -59.55 -21.23 -74.99
CA SER A 369 -60.68 -20.82 -75.82
C SER A 369 -62.00 -20.86 -75.05
N ILE A 370 -62.91 -19.95 -75.39
CA ILE A 370 -64.23 -19.82 -74.77
C ILE A 370 -65.29 -20.04 -75.85
N GLY A 371 -66.07 -21.11 -75.72
CA GLY A 371 -67.22 -21.40 -76.58
C GLY A 371 -68.53 -20.84 -76.03
N ASP A 372 -69.62 -21.08 -76.76
CA ASP A 372 -70.96 -20.59 -76.36
C ASP A 372 -71.47 -21.26 -75.06
N LYS A 373 -71.00 -22.47 -74.74
CA LYS A 373 -71.46 -23.23 -73.56
C LYS A 373 -70.33 -23.96 -72.85
N ASP A 374 -69.08 -23.64 -73.15
CA ASP A 374 -67.93 -24.37 -72.67
C ASP A 374 -66.67 -23.51 -72.69
N VAL A 375 -65.67 -23.93 -71.93
CA VAL A 375 -64.33 -23.35 -71.92
C VAL A 375 -63.30 -24.45 -72.03
N VAL A 376 -62.22 -24.17 -72.75
CA VAL A 376 -61.01 -25.00 -72.77
C VAL A 376 -59.92 -24.31 -71.99
N ILE A 377 -59.34 -25.04 -71.03
CA ILE A 377 -58.25 -24.60 -70.16
C ILE A 377 -57.05 -25.48 -70.51
N LEU A 378 -55.92 -24.86 -70.81
CA LEU A 378 -54.63 -25.55 -70.95
C LEU A 378 -54.01 -25.66 -69.55
N THR A 379 -53.98 -26.87 -69.01
CA THR A 379 -53.28 -27.20 -67.76
C THR A 379 -52.01 -28.00 -68.07
N ASP A 380 -51.15 -28.19 -67.07
CA ASP A 380 -49.96 -29.02 -67.19
C ASP A 380 -50.27 -30.50 -67.49
N GLU A 381 -51.49 -30.94 -67.16
CA GLU A 381 -51.99 -32.31 -67.43
C GLU A 381 -52.67 -32.45 -68.81
N GLY A 382 -52.91 -31.34 -69.52
CA GLY A 382 -53.47 -31.32 -70.87
C GLY A 382 -54.60 -30.31 -71.07
N MET A 383 -55.39 -30.49 -72.14
CA MET A 383 -56.55 -29.63 -72.41
C MET A 383 -57.77 -30.10 -71.61
N LEU A 384 -58.22 -29.29 -70.67
CA LEU A 384 -59.41 -29.50 -69.87
C LEU A 384 -60.59 -28.72 -70.46
N ARG A 385 -61.62 -29.42 -70.93
CA ARG A 385 -62.85 -28.80 -71.46
C ARG A 385 -63.98 -28.89 -70.45
N VAL A 386 -64.51 -27.76 -70.00
CA VAL A 386 -65.56 -27.68 -68.98
C VAL A 386 -66.79 -26.98 -69.54
N GLN A 387 -67.97 -27.60 -69.40
CA GLN A 387 -69.22 -26.98 -69.84
C GLN A 387 -69.81 -26.03 -68.79
N VAL A 388 -70.59 -25.05 -69.23
CA VAL A 388 -71.40 -24.21 -68.33
C VAL A 388 -72.34 -25.11 -67.51
N GLY A 389 -72.26 -24.97 -66.20
CA GLY A 389 -72.96 -25.78 -65.20
C GLY A 389 -72.11 -26.89 -64.58
N GLN A 390 -70.94 -27.19 -65.13
CA GLN A 390 -70.01 -28.19 -64.59
C GLN A 390 -68.95 -27.57 -63.68
N SER A 391 -68.41 -28.42 -62.81
CA SER A 391 -67.25 -28.09 -61.97
C SER A 391 -65.96 -28.19 -62.79
N LEU A 392 -64.89 -27.50 -62.36
CA LEU A 392 -63.58 -27.57 -63.00
C LEU A 392 -62.99 -28.98 -62.91
N VAL A 393 -63.26 -29.70 -61.83
CA VAL A 393 -62.94 -31.12 -61.70
C VAL A 393 -64.24 -31.91 -61.86
N ALA A 394 -64.26 -32.86 -62.79
CA ALA A 394 -65.37 -33.80 -62.90
C ALA A 394 -65.44 -34.63 -61.62
N SER A 395 -66.58 -34.59 -60.92
CA SER A 395 -66.84 -35.43 -59.75
C SER A 395 -67.20 -36.85 -60.16
#